data_AF-A0AAD7BU55-F1
#
_entry.id   AF-A0AAD7BU55-F1
#
_cell.length_a   1.000
_cell.length_b   1.000
_cell.length_c   1.000
_cell.angle_alpha   90.00
_cell.angle_beta   90.00
_cell.angle_gamma   90.00
#
_symmetry.space_group_name_H-M   'P 1'
#
loop_
_entity.id
_entity.type
_entity.pdbx_description
1 polymer ?
#
loop_
_entity_poly.entity_id
_entity_poly.type
_entity_poly.pdbx_seq_one_letter_code
_entity_poly.pdbx_strand_id
1 'polypeptide(L)'
;MRERIARNLRHWELWATLMNCEQVSISDVPKEMHEVATVFDLSTPKLPAFWVDRSSQDFEYLSKLAPPSFMKFLAQVHQEAPSLFGESVTDTSRTLLTRMLIVHSAWTRLAKMDKATKWSEADFVANVYVCQLFCRHSKGGHRVQCTISLPTPLSTRNITPESARVLGAKSASPDSLVMLPAASIQSLSLSATSPYHILKRHLKAKQTESEGGSFRFQITPCAVAPNEAPAFQFISSSWEDKKPVHHMLADAYQQNRMATTASVRHLHSLNIVAPVFGLVWAKGTVRAHVDWCGTPDGKKKPPVVYSAPYRIKGASESPDDIFHEWHLDRASDIVKVFFLIENIDHYTMNGFQQRVVRGLNQLVDNVVKKDIPYVPWKRVGDLPVPPSIPTRPLKENNGLSAGTSSSLSTPPPKARGKPQRRSK
;
A
#
# COMPACT_ATOMS: atom_id res chain seq x y z
N MET A 1 -14.05 -12.83 1.41
CA MET A 1 -13.00 -13.78 1.87
C MET A 1 -11.74 -13.07 2.36
N ARG A 2 -11.28 -12.01 1.68
CA ARG A 2 -10.08 -11.22 2.06
C ARG A 2 -10.18 -10.62 3.46
N GLU A 3 -11.29 -9.92 3.74
CA GLU A 3 -11.62 -9.44 5.09
C GLU A 3 -11.74 -10.56 6.14
N ARG A 4 -11.99 -11.82 5.72
CA ARG A 4 -12.10 -12.96 6.66
C ARG A 4 -10.74 -13.53 7.08
N ILE A 5 -9.67 -13.21 6.36
CA ILE A 5 -8.29 -13.57 6.76
C ILE A 5 -7.82 -12.54 7.78
N ALA A 6 -7.91 -11.25 7.44
CA ALA A 6 -7.46 -10.16 8.31
C ALA A 6 -8.29 -9.98 9.60
N ARG A 7 -9.52 -10.51 9.67
CA ARG A 7 -10.34 -10.48 10.92
C ARG A 7 -10.15 -11.70 11.81
N ASN A 8 -9.44 -12.73 11.33
CA ASN A 8 -9.22 -13.95 12.08
C ASN A 8 -7.72 -14.14 12.30
N LEU A 9 -7.26 -13.90 13.52
CA LEU A 9 -5.85 -13.93 13.88
C LEU A 9 -5.15 -15.22 13.46
N ARG A 10 -5.80 -16.38 13.64
CA ARG A 10 -5.23 -17.69 13.23
C ARG A 10 -5.07 -17.79 11.72
N HIS A 11 -6.04 -17.30 10.95
CA HIS A 11 -5.92 -17.27 9.49
C HIS A 11 -4.82 -16.31 9.03
N TRP A 12 -4.69 -15.17 9.70
CA TRP A 12 -3.62 -14.21 9.44
C TRP A 12 -2.23 -14.82 9.72
N GLU A 13 -2.03 -15.40 10.89
CA GLU A 13 -0.76 -16.03 11.29
C GLU A 13 -0.36 -17.15 10.32
N LEU A 14 -1.34 -17.99 9.94
CA LEU A 14 -1.13 -19.03 8.93
C LEU A 14 -0.76 -18.43 7.57
N TRP A 15 -1.46 -17.38 7.13
CA TRP A 15 -1.16 -16.69 5.88
C TRP A 15 0.24 -16.08 5.90
N ALA A 16 0.60 -15.35 6.96
CA ALA A 16 1.90 -14.69 7.13
C ALA A 16 3.04 -15.73 7.14
N THR A 17 2.86 -16.84 7.85
CA THR A 17 3.82 -17.95 7.90
C THR A 17 4.04 -18.56 6.51
N LEU A 18 2.96 -18.84 5.78
CA LEU A 18 3.04 -19.43 4.42
C LEU A 18 3.60 -18.45 3.37
N MET A 19 3.50 -17.14 3.64
CA MET A 19 4.13 -16.08 2.85
C MET A 19 5.55 -15.74 3.29
N ASN A 20 6.08 -16.43 4.32
CA ASN A 20 7.40 -16.21 4.91
C ASN A 20 7.59 -14.75 5.32
N CYS A 21 6.61 -14.21 6.05
CA CYS A 21 6.60 -12.85 6.57
C CYS A 21 7.08 -12.83 8.01
N GLU A 22 7.99 -11.92 8.33
CA GLU A 22 8.52 -11.70 9.67
C GLU A 22 8.31 -10.25 10.10
N GLN A 23 8.02 -10.05 11.39
CA GLN A 23 7.99 -8.73 12.00
C GLN A 23 9.31 -8.50 12.74
N VAL A 24 9.95 -7.37 12.46
CA VAL A 24 11.28 -7.02 12.97
C VAL A 24 11.27 -5.57 13.47
N SER A 25 12.36 -5.13 14.08
CA SER A 25 12.51 -3.75 14.52
C SER A 25 12.83 -2.82 13.35
N ILE A 26 12.50 -1.54 13.48
CA ILE A 26 12.93 -0.50 12.53
C ILE A 26 14.46 -0.37 12.46
N SER A 27 15.17 -0.79 13.51
CA SER A 27 16.64 -0.86 13.52
C SER A 27 17.21 -1.95 12.62
N ASP A 28 16.39 -2.95 12.25
CA ASP A 28 16.82 -4.08 11.40
C ASP A 28 16.72 -3.74 9.90
N VAL A 29 16.20 -2.55 9.57
CA VAL A 29 16.18 -2.04 8.19
C VAL A 29 17.61 -1.96 7.67
N PRO A 30 17.92 -2.58 6.51
CA PRO A 30 19.26 -2.54 5.93
C PRO A 30 19.74 -1.10 5.71
N LYS A 31 21.01 -0.81 6.03
CA LYS A 31 21.62 0.53 5.89
C LYS A 31 21.52 1.11 4.48
N GLU A 32 21.52 0.23 3.48
CA GLU A 32 21.33 0.61 2.08
C GLU A 32 19.96 1.25 1.81
N MET A 33 18.94 1.00 2.64
CA MET A 33 17.60 1.60 2.59
C MET A 33 17.48 2.85 3.49
N HIS A 34 18.50 3.70 3.49
CA HIS A 34 18.57 4.95 4.25
C HIS A 34 17.35 5.87 4.06
N GLU A 35 16.65 5.78 2.92
CA GLU A 35 15.43 6.55 2.65
C GLU A 35 14.31 6.29 3.66
N VAL A 36 14.32 5.14 4.35
CA VAL A 36 13.36 4.86 5.44
C VAL A 36 13.48 5.89 6.56
N ALA A 37 14.71 6.26 6.95
CA ALA A 37 14.95 7.28 7.96
C ALA A 37 14.49 8.65 7.47
N THR A 38 14.73 8.99 6.20
CA THR A 38 14.30 10.25 5.59
C THR A 38 12.77 10.34 5.51
N VAL A 39 12.08 9.25 5.18
CA VAL A 39 10.61 9.24 5.10
C VAL A 39 9.97 9.50 6.46
N PHE A 40 10.51 8.86 7.50
CA PHE A 40 10.03 9.03 8.87
C PHE A 40 10.62 10.23 9.63
N ASP A 41 11.49 11.03 8.99
CA ASP A 41 11.98 12.26 9.60
C ASP A 41 10.91 13.36 9.56
N LEU A 42 10.22 13.46 10.70
CA LEU A 42 9.23 14.49 11.03
C LEU A 42 9.76 15.46 12.10
N SER A 43 11.06 15.38 12.39
CA SER A 43 11.73 16.19 13.41
C SER A 43 12.41 17.42 12.81
N THR A 44 12.87 17.31 11.57
CA THR A 44 13.43 18.44 10.82
C THR A 44 12.37 19.51 10.58
N PRO A 45 12.68 20.81 10.77
CA PRO A 45 11.75 21.90 10.48
C PRO A 45 11.19 21.83 9.06
N LYS A 46 9.85 21.98 8.95
CA LYS A 46 9.10 21.99 7.68
C LYS A 46 8.23 23.23 7.51
N LEU A 47 8.07 24.02 8.56
CA LEU A 47 7.28 25.25 8.59
C LEU A 47 8.20 26.45 8.88
N PRO A 48 7.93 27.62 8.28
CA PRO A 48 8.71 28.83 8.57
C PRO A 48 8.47 29.33 10.00
N ALA A 49 9.53 29.62 10.75
CA ALA A 49 9.43 30.13 12.12
C ALA A 49 8.64 31.45 12.22
N PHE A 50 8.76 32.32 11.22
CA PHE A 50 8.03 33.59 11.18
C PHE A 50 6.50 33.44 11.06
N TRP A 51 5.97 32.24 10.78
CA TRP A 51 4.52 32.02 10.83
C TRP A 51 3.93 32.06 12.23
N VAL A 52 4.78 31.99 13.26
CA VAL A 52 4.39 32.00 14.68
C VAL A 52 5.14 33.04 15.50
N ASP A 53 6.18 33.66 14.96
CA ASP A 53 6.88 34.78 15.58
C ASP A 53 6.10 36.10 15.43
N ARG A 54 5.43 36.49 16.52
CA ARG A 54 4.63 37.72 16.59
C ARG A 54 5.43 39.01 16.45
N SER A 55 6.76 38.94 16.60
CA SER A 55 7.63 40.11 16.43
C SER A 55 8.01 40.36 14.97
N SER A 56 7.81 39.37 14.10
CA SER A 56 8.15 39.48 12.67
C SER A 56 7.08 40.25 11.88
N GLN A 57 7.53 41.05 10.92
CA GLN A 57 6.64 41.76 9.99
C GLN A 57 5.84 40.77 9.11
N ASP A 58 6.45 39.64 8.75
CA ASP A 58 5.82 38.59 7.96
C ASP A 58 4.64 37.92 8.70
N PHE A 59 4.76 37.72 10.02
CA PHE A 59 3.64 37.26 10.84
C PHE A 59 2.47 38.24 10.80
N GLU A 60 2.75 39.55 10.91
CA GLU A 60 1.72 40.57 10.87
C GLU A 60 0.96 40.53 9.53
N TYR A 61 1.68 40.43 8.42
CA TYR A 61 1.06 40.28 7.09
C TYR A 61 0.25 39.00 6.97
N LEU A 62 0.80 37.85 7.39
CA LEU A 62 0.10 36.57 7.36
C LEU A 62 -1.19 36.62 8.18
N SER A 63 -1.15 37.23 9.37
CA SER A 63 -2.31 37.34 10.27
C SER A 63 -3.45 38.19 9.70
N LYS A 64 -3.15 39.15 8.83
CA LYS A 64 -4.16 39.97 8.11
C LYS A 64 -4.77 39.22 6.93
N LEU A 65 -4.02 38.31 6.30
CA LEU A 65 -4.47 37.57 5.11
C LEU A 65 -5.16 36.25 5.44
N ALA A 66 -4.69 35.55 6.47
CA ALA A 66 -5.17 34.21 6.81
C ALA A 66 -6.36 34.26 7.78
N PRO A 67 -7.27 33.26 7.74
CA PRO A 67 -8.38 33.18 8.68
C PRO A 67 -7.90 33.13 10.14
N PRO A 68 -8.57 33.81 11.10
CA PRO A 68 -8.18 33.75 12.50
C PRO A 68 -8.14 32.34 13.09
N SER A 69 -9.01 31.43 12.62
CA SER A 69 -8.98 30.02 13.00
C SER A 69 -7.70 29.30 12.55
N PHE A 70 -7.19 29.64 11.36
CA PHE A 70 -5.92 29.10 10.88
C PHE A 70 -4.73 29.59 11.71
N MET A 71 -4.72 30.87 12.10
CA MET A 71 -3.67 31.40 12.97
C MET A 71 -3.67 30.74 14.35
N LYS A 72 -4.87 30.47 14.92
CA LYS A 72 -5.01 29.68 16.16
C LYS A 72 -4.49 28.26 15.99
N PHE A 73 -4.81 27.62 14.86
CA PHE A 73 -4.30 26.30 14.53
C PHE A 73 -2.77 26.29 14.46
N LEU A 74 -2.12 27.23 13.77
CA LEU A 74 -0.66 27.32 13.71
C LEU A 74 -0.03 27.52 15.09
N ALA A 75 -0.62 28.38 15.93
CA ALA A 75 -0.17 28.56 17.30
C ALA A 75 -0.25 27.26 18.11
N GLN A 76 -1.33 26.48 17.94
CA GLN A 76 -1.49 25.17 18.58
C GLN A 76 -0.46 24.15 18.07
N VAL A 77 -0.22 24.09 16.74
CA VAL A 77 0.82 23.23 16.16
C VAL A 77 2.19 23.56 16.75
N HIS A 78 2.53 24.85 16.88
CA HIS A 78 3.81 25.27 17.46
C HIS A 78 3.92 24.95 18.94
N GLN A 79 2.83 25.11 19.70
CA GLN A 79 2.81 24.72 21.11
C GLN A 79 3.04 23.21 21.30
N GLU A 80 2.43 22.38 20.46
CA GLU A 80 2.52 20.92 20.56
C GLU A 80 3.80 20.34 19.94
N ALA A 81 4.37 21.00 18.92
CA ALA A 81 5.53 20.52 18.17
C ALA A 81 6.36 21.71 17.63
N PRO A 82 7.10 22.42 18.50
CA PRO A 82 7.86 23.61 18.10
C PRO A 82 8.96 23.29 17.07
N SER A 83 9.53 22.07 17.12
CA SER A 83 10.57 21.63 16.18
C SER A 83 10.12 21.57 14.71
N LEU A 84 8.82 21.59 14.43
CA LEU A 84 8.32 21.68 13.05
C LEU A 84 8.61 23.06 12.43
N PHE A 85 8.85 24.08 13.25
CA PHE A 85 9.11 25.44 12.83
C PHE A 85 10.61 25.73 12.87
N GLY A 86 11.13 26.38 11.84
CA GLY A 86 12.55 26.71 11.79
C GLY A 86 12.85 27.89 10.88
N GLU A 87 13.94 28.58 11.18
CA GLU A 87 14.43 29.75 10.42
C GLU A 87 14.99 29.34 9.06
N SER A 88 15.51 28.11 8.94
CA SER A 88 16.04 27.57 7.69
C SER A 88 14.95 27.30 6.64
N VAL A 89 13.68 27.25 7.05
CA VAL A 89 12.54 27.10 6.14
C VAL A 89 12.11 28.49 5.67
N THR A 90 12.83 29.02 4.70
CA THR A 90 12.57 30.35 4.12
C THR A 90 11.57 30.32 2.97
N ASP A 91 11.23 29.12 2.47
CA ASP A 91 10.33 28.96 1.34
C ASP A 91 8.87 29.17 1.76
N THR A 92 8.40 30.42 1.70
CA THR A 92 6.98 30.77 1.65
C THR A 92 6.41 30.62 0.26
N SER A 93 6.62 29.47 -0.37
CA SER A 93 5.84 29.16 -1.55
C SER A 93 4.37 29.32 -1.17
N ARG A 94 3.64 30.15 -1.94
CA ARG A 94 2.17 30.26 -1.86
C ARG A 94 1.55 28.87 -1.80
N THR A 95 2.18 27.92 -2.48
CA THR A 95 1.93 26.48 -2.42
C THR A 95 1.91 25.91 -1.00
N LEU A 96 2.96 26.06 -0.18
CA LEU A 96 2.98 25.52 1.18
C LEU A 96 1.86 26.11 2.04
N LEU A 97 1.64 27.43 1.98
CA LEU A 97 0.55 28.08 2.70
C LEU A 97 -0.83 27.55 2.29
N THR A 98 -1.10 27.46 0.98
CA THR A 98 -2.36 26.90 0.45
C THR A 98 -2.57 25.46 0.94
N ARG A 99 -1.51 24.65 0.95
CA ARG A 99 -1.60 23.25 1.40
C ARG A 99 -1.88 23.16 2.89
N MET A 100 -1.25 24.02 3.71
CA MET A 100 -1.52 24.09 5.16
C MET A 100 -2.93 24.58 5.48
N LEU A 101 -3.50 25.49 4.67
CA LEU A 101 -4.92 25.87 4.79
C LEU A 101 -5.86 24.70 4.53
N ILE A 102 -5.54 23.82 3.58
CA ILE A 102 -6.31 22.59 3.32
C ILE A 102 -6.17 21.62 4.50
N VAL A 103 -4.96 21.45 5.06
CA VAL A 103 -4.73 20.62 6.27
C VAL A 103 -5.58 21.13 7.43
N HIS A 104 -5.59 22.44 7.68
CA HIS A 104 -6.44 23.05 8.69
C HIS A 104 -7.94 22.84 8.43
N SER A 105 -8.37 22.89 7.15
CA SER A 105 -9.76 22.60 6.79
C SER A 105 -10.13 21.15 7.13
N ALA A 106 -9.25 20.19 6.82
CA ALA A 106 -9.43 18.78 7.16
C ALA A 106 -9.49 18.57 8.68
N TRP A 107 -8.57 19.20 9.43
CA TRP A 107 -8.55 19.17 10.90
C TRP A 107 -9.86 19.70 11.51
N THR A 108 -10.32 20.86 11.03
CA THR A 108 -11.57 21.47 11.50
C THR A 108 -12.79 20.59 11.19
N ARG A 109 -12.80 19.93 10.03
CA ARG A 109 -13.88 18.99 9.67
C ARG A 109 -13.85 17.76 10.57
N LEU A 110 -12.69 17.19 10.84
CA LEU A 110 -12.54 16.05 11.74
C LEU A 110 -13.07 16.38 13.15
N ALA A 111 -12.72 17.55 13.68
CA ALA A 111 -13.21 18.01 15.00
C ALA A 111 -14.74 18.21 15.04
N LYS A 112 -15.37 18.51 13.90
CA LYS A 112 -16.84 18.55 13.78
C LYS A 112 -17.44 17.15 13.67
N MET A 113 -16.73 16.23 13.02
CA MET A 113 -17.19 14.86 12.85
C MET A 113 -17.26 14.12 14.18
N ASP A 114 -16.28 14.34 15.06
CA ASP A 114 -16.24 13.70 16.38
C ASP A 114 -17.43 14.11 17.30
N LYS A 115 -18.04 15.26 17.01
CA LYS A 115 -19.21 15.78 17.76
C LYS A 115 -20.56 15.31 17.21
N ALA A 116 -20.60 14.68 16.05
CA ALA A 116 -21.83 14.24 15.39
C ALA A 116 -21.91 12.70 15.35
N THR A 117 -23.09 12.14 15.64
CA THR A 117 -23.19 10.76 16.15
C THR A 117 -23.11 9.64 15.12
N LYS A 118 -23.05 9.89 13.80
CA LYS A 118 -22.84 8.82 12.80
C LYS A 118 -22.21 9.37 11.51
N TRP A 119 -21.00 8.94 11.20
CA TRP A 119 -20.35 9.18 9.90
C TRP A 119 -20.02 7.86 9.23
N SER A 120 -20.17 7.81 7.91
CA SER A 120 -19.72 6.69 7.10
C SER A 120 -18.22 6.81 6.78
N GLU A 121 -17.63 5.70 6.34
CA GLU A 121 -16.24 5.66 5.82
C GLU A 121 -16.09 6.57 4.61
N ALA A 122 -17.09 6.60 3.73
CA ALA A 122 -17.11 7.51 2.59
C ALA A 122 -17.07 8.98 3.02
N ASP A 123 -17.64 9.32 4.18
CA ASP A 123 -17.57 10.69 4.72
C ASP A 123 -16.18 11.03 5.25
N PHE A 124 -15.53 10.11 5.95
CA PHE A 124 -14.14 10.28 6.40
C PHE A 124 -13.18 10.41 5.21
N VAL A 125 -13.36 9.54 4.20
CA VAL A 125 -12.63 9.62 2.93
C VAL A 125 -12.87 10.97 2.28
N ALA A 126 -14.11 11.39 2.03
CA ALA A 126 -14.40 12.63 1.31
C ALA A 126 -13.97 13.91 2.06
N ASN A 127 -14.00 13.92 3.39
CA ASN A 127 -13.82 15.14 4.18
C ASN A 127 -12.43 15.32 4.80
N VAL A 128 -11.74 14.22 5.11
CA VAL A 128 -10.46 14.25 5.82
C VAL A 128 -9.36 13.72 4.91
N TYR A 129 -9.53 12.51 4.38
CA TYR A 129 -8.47 11.83 3.63
C TYR A 129 -8.31 12.41 2.23
N VAL A 130 -9.41 12.66 1.53
CA VAL A 130 -9.43 13.26 0.20
C VAL A 130 -8.85 14.68 0.24
N CYS A 131 -9.06 15.46 1.30
CA CYS A 131 -8.42 16.76 1.47
C CYS A 131 -6.90 16.65 1.67
N GLN A 132 -6.43 15.70 2.48
CA GLN A 132 -4.98 15.42 2.64
C GLN A 132 -4.36 14.86 1.35
N LEU A 133 -5.11 14.06 0.60
CA LEU A 133 -4.74 13.51 -0.71
C LEU A 133 -4.73 14.58 -1.82
N PHE A 134 -5.59 15.60 -1.76
CA PHE A 134 -5.67 16.69 -2.75
C PHE A 134 -4.68 17.83 -2.52
N CYS A 135 -4.07 17.96 -1.33
CA CYS A 135 -2.91 18.84 -1.15
C CYS A 135 -1.72 18.47 -2.05
N ARG A 136 -1.79 17.33 -2.74
CA ARG A 136 -0.70 16.77 -3.53
C ARG A 136 -0.68 17.38 -4.93
N HIS A 137 0.47 17.92 -5.31
CA HIS A 137 0.84 18.09 -6.72
C HIS A 137 1.28 16.75 -7.33
N SER A 138 0.71 15.61 -6.88
CA SER A 138 1.39 14.30 -6.85
C SER A 138 2.13 14.05 -8.14
N LYS A 139 3.45 14.20 -8.07
CA LYS A 139 4.32 13.77 -9.15
C LYS A 139 4.17 12.25 -9.29
N GLY A 140 3.85 11.54 -8.20
CA GLY A 140 3.45 10.12 -8.14
C GLY A 140 2.04 9.82 -8.67
N GLY A 141 1.83 8.60 -9.19
CA GLY A 141 0.52 8.13 -9.64
C GLY A 141 -0.30 7.56 -8.48
N HIS A 142 -1.37 8.23 -8.08
CA HIS A 142 -2.25 7.74 -7.01
C HIS A 142 -3.40 6.89 -7.57
N ARG A 143 -3.74 5.78 -6.90
CA ARG A 143 -4.93 4.98 -7.24
C ARG A 143 -5.72 4.64 -5.99
N VAL A 144 -7.04 4.88 -6.06
CA VAL A 144 -8.00 4.54 -5.01
C VAL A 144 -8.62 3.17 -5.32
N GLN A 145 -8.80 2.34 -4.30
CA GLN A 145 -9.49 1.03 -4.36
C GLN A 145 -8.97 0.10 -5.48
N CYS A 146 -7.68 0.19 -5.77
CA CYS A 146 -7.07 -0.62 -6.81
C CYS A 146 -6.81 -2.04 -6.29
N THR A 147 -7.40 -3.04 -6.95
CA THR A 147 -7.18 -4.43 -6.56
C THR A 147 -5.79 -4.91 -7.02
N ILE A 148 -4.97 -5.36 -6.07
CA ILE A 148 -3.65 -5.94 -6.32
C ILE A 148 -3.70 -7.45 -6.18
N SER A 149 -2.82 -8.16 -6.87
CA SER A 149 -2.68 -9.62 -6.76
C SER A 149 -1.89 -9.99 -5.53
N LEU A 150 -2.25 -11.10 -4.90
CA LEU A 150 -1.45 -11.68 -3.82
C LEU A 150 -0.39 -12.63 -4.40
N PRO A 151 0.78 -12.72 -3.75
CA PRO A 151 1.86 -13.57 -4.21
C PRO A 151 1.49 -15.05 -4.09
N THR A 152 2.15 -15.88 -4.90
CA THR A 152 2.14 -17.33 -4.72
C THR A 152 2.89 -17.68 -3.42
N PRO A 153 2.39 -18.60 -2.59
CA PRO A 153 3.15 -19.15 -1.47
C PRO A 153 4.49 -19.73 -1.94
N LEU A 154 5.56 -19.48 -1.19
CA LEU A 154 6.91 -19.91 -1.56
C LEU A 154 7.12 -21.43 -1.45
N SER A 155 6.35 -22.07 -0.58
CA SER A 155 6.29 -23.53 -0.45
C SER A 155 4.84 -23.99 -0.60
N THR A 156 4.62 -24.89 -1.54
CA THR A 156 3.35 -25.63 -1.69
C THR A 156 3.41 -27.01 -1.05
N ARG A 157 4.58 -27.41 -0.53
CA ARG A 157 4.75 -28.68 0.18
C ARG A 157 3.97 -28.60 1.49
N ASN A 158 3.04 -29.53 1.69
CA ASN A 158 2.21 -29.66 2.88
C ASN A 158 1.06 -28.63 3.03
N ILE A 159 0.51 -28.12 1.92
CA ILE A 159 -0.74 -27.34 1.99
C ILE A 159 -1.89 -28.27 2.41
N THR A 160 -2.43 -28.04 3.61
CA THR A 160 -3.65 -28.70 4.09
C THR A 160 -4.90 -28.09 3.43
N PRO A 161 -6.07 -28.76 3.43
CA PRO A 161 -7.32 -28.17 2.95
C PRO A 161 -7.69 -26.85 3.65
N GLU A 162 -7.36 -26.72 4.95
CA GLU A 162 -7.56 -25.49 5.71
C GLU A 162 -6.63 -24.38 5.22
N SER A 163 -5.33 -24.68 5.05
CA SER A 163 -4.36 -23.74 4.49
C SER A 163 -4.73 -23.32 3.07
N ALA A 164 -5.25 -24.24 2.24
CA ALA A 164 -5.71 -23.93 0.90
C ALA A 164 -6.90 -22.96 0.90
N ARG A 165 -7.80 -23.06 1.89
CA ARG A 165 -8.92 -22.13 2.07
C ARG A 165 -8.43 -20.73 2.45
N VAL A 166 -7.47 -20.63 3.38
CA VAL A 166 -6.86 -19.36 3.79
C VAL A 166 -6.08 -18.72 2.64
N LEU A 167 -5.28 -19.51 1.93
CA LEU A 167 -4.54 -19.07 0.74
C LEU A 167 -5.44 -18.92 -0.50
N GLY A 168 -6.75 -19.17 -0.40
CA GLY A 168 -7.70 -19.05 -1.51
C GLY A 168 -7.85 -17.62 -2.01
N ALA A 169 -7.51 -16.61 -1.20
CA ALA A 169 -7.49 -15.23 -1.63
C ALA A 169 -6.39 -14.99 -2.68
N LYS A 170 -6.79 -14.51 -3.87
CA LYS A 170 -5.87 -14.21 -4.98
C LYS A 170 -5.49 -12.73 -5.08
N SER A 171 -6.15 -11.87 -4.31
CA SER A 171 -5.98 -10.42 -4.39
C SER A 171 -6.32 -9.72 -3.09
N ALA A 172 -5.83 -8.50 -2.93
CA ALA A 172 -6.16 -7.54 -1.88
C ALA A 172 -6.61 -6.22 -2.52
N SER A 173 -7.41 -5.43 -1.82
CA SER A 173 -7.93 -4.14 -2.32
C SER A 173 -7.68 -3.09 -1.25
N PRO A 174 -6.46 -2.57 -1.13
CA PRO A 174 -6.20 -1.43 -0.26
C PRO A 174 -6.97 -0.20 -0.74
N ASP A 175 -7.28 0.70 0.18
CA ASP A 175 -8.07 1.90 -0.11
C ASP A 175 -7.30 2.89 -0.97
N SER A 176 -5.99 2.97 -0.77
CA SER A 176 -5.12 3.82 -1.56
C SER A 176 -3.76 3.19 -1.84
N LEU A 177 -3.23 3.48 -3.02
CA LEU A 177 -1.90 3.12 -3.46
C LEU A 177 -1.16 4.36 -3.96
N VAL A 178 0.10 4.48 -3.56
CA VAL A 178 1.06 5.40 -4.16
C VAL A 178 1.90 4.60 -5.15
N MET A 179 1.80 4.96 -6.43
CA MET A 179 2.48 4.29 -7.52
C MET A 179 3.48 5.20 -8.20
N LEU A 180 4.52 4.59 -8.76
CA LEU A 180 5.41 5.30 -9.67
C LEU A 180 4.67 5.59 -10.99
N PRO A 181 4.61 6.86 -11.45
CA PRO A 181 3.87 7.21 -12.67
C PRO A 181 4.50 6.57 -13.89
N ALA A 182 3.68 6.05 -14.80
CA ALA A 182 4.14 5.42 -16.03
C ALA A 182 5.04 6.35 -16.86
N ALA A 183 4.72 7.65 -16.93
CA ALA A 183 5.52 8.64 -17.64
C ALA A 183 6.97 8.73 -17.12
N SER A 184 7.16 8.56 -15.80
CA SER A 184 8.49 8.66 -15.17
C SER A 184 9.40 7.45 -15.47
N ILE A 185 8.82 6.33 -15.91
CA ILE A 185 9.54 5.08 -16.22
C ILE A 185 9.27 4.59 -17.64
N GLN A 186 8.81 5.50 -18.50
CA GLN A 186 8.36 5.19 -19.85
C GLN A 186 9.49 4.56 -20.68
N SER A 187 10.74 4.99 -20.46
CA SER A 187 11.95 4.43 -21.09
C SER A 187 12.15 2.93 -20.79
N LEU A 188 11.60 2.42 -19.68
CA LEU A 188 11.71 1.01 -19.32
C LEU A 188 10.78 0.11 -20.12
N SER A 189 9.75 0.69 -20.77
CA SER A 189 8.70 -0.06 -21.48
C SER A 189 8.61 0.25 -22.97
N LEU A 190 8.81 1.49 -23.42
CA LEU A 190 8.39 1.89 -24.77
C LEU A 190 9.29 1.45 -25.93
N SER A 191 10.62 1.59 -25.82
CA SER A 191 11.49 1.31 -26.97
C SER A 191 11.57 -0.20 -27.25
N ALA A 192 11.86 -0.58 -28.50
CA ALA A 192 12.07 -1.98 -28.87
C ALA A 192 13.26 -2.65 -28.16
N THR A 193 14.17 -1.81 -27.65
CA THR A 193 15.35 -2.18 -26.84
C THR A 193 15.14 -1.93 -25.35
N SER A 194 13.92 -1.63 -24.91
CA SER A 194 13.61 -1.41 -23.51
C SER A 194 13.77 -2.70 -22.70
N PRO A 195 14.07 -2.60 -21.38
CA PRO A 195 14.07 -3.75 -20.48
C PRO A 195 12.85 -4.66 -20.63
N TYR A 196 11.65 -4.08 -20.76
CA TYR A 196 10.43 -4.84 -20.99
C TYR A 196 10.49 -5.71 -22.26
N HIS A 197 10.82 -5.13 -23.40
CA HIS A 197 10.83 -5.84 -24.68
C HIS A 197 11.94 -6.89 -24.75
N ILE A 198 13.10 -6.58 -24.18
CA ILE A 198 14.22 -7.53 -24.07
C ILE A 198 13.80 -8.75 -23.25
N LEU A 199 13.30 -8.54 -22.03
CA LEU A 199 12.88 -9.62 -21.14
C LEU A 199 11.73 -10.43 -21.73
N LYS A 200 10.72 -9.77 -22.30
CA LYS A 200 9.58 -10.44 -22.92
C LYS A 200 10.00 -11.34 -24.08
N ARG A 201 10.89 -10.88 -24.96
CA ARG A 201 11.39 -11.67 -26.10
C ARG A 201 12.16 -12.88 -25.61
N HIS A 202 13.08 -12.67 -24.66
CA HIS A 202 13.91 -13.74 -24.13
C HIS A 202 13.08 -14.81 -23.40
N LEU A 203 12.16 -14.40 -22.52
CA LEU A 203 11.33 -15.34 -21.76
C LEU A 203 10.31 -16.07 -22.64
N LYS A 204 9.74 -15.40 -23.65
CA LYS A 204 8.85 -16.08 -24.63
C LYS A 204 9.59 -17.17 -25.42
N ALA A 205 10.87 -16.97 -25.72
CA ALA A 205 11.68 -17.99 -26.40
C ALA A 205 11.99 -19.20 -25.48
N LYS A 206 11.90 -19.04 -24.16
CA LYS A 206 12.24 -20.07 -23.16
C LYS A 206 11.03 -20.73 -22.49
N GLN A 207 9.82 -20.19 -22.60
CA GLN A 207 8.62 -20.69 -21.90
C GLN A 207 7.50 -21.13 -22.85
N THR A 208 6.85 -22.24 -22.52
CA THR A 208 5.61 -22.78 -23.14
C THR A 208 4.38 -22.61 -22.23
N GLU A 209 4.34 -21.55 -21.40
CA GLU A 209 3.31 -21.39 -20.37
C GLU A 209 1.97 -20.80 -20.88
N SER A 210 0.89 -21.16 -20.18
CA SER A 210 -0.49 -20.65 -20.36
C SER A 210 -0.59 -19.11 -20.26
N GLU A 211 -1.62 -18.50 -20.88
CA GLU A 211 -1.76 -17.04 -21.01
C GLU A 211 -1.56 -16.24 -19.69
N GLY A 212 -2.07 -16.77 -18.57
CA GLY A 212 -1.98 -16.11 -17.25
C GLY A 212 -0.60 -16.12 -16.59
N GLY A 213 0.31 -17.00 -17.03
CA GLY A 213 1.70 -17.05 -16.57
C GLY A 213 2.65 -16.14 -17.35
N SER A 214 2.19 -15.58 -18.48
CA SER A 214 3.06 -14.77 -19.33
C SER A 214 3.64 -13.57 -18.58
N PHE A 215 4.89 -13.22 -18.93
CA PHE A 215 5.63 -12.12 -18.30
C PHE A 215 4.84 -10.80 -18.22
N ARG A 216 3.97 -10.53 -19.22
CA ARG A 216 3.08 -9.35 -19.22
C ARG A 216 2.22 -9.25 -17.94
N PHE A 217 1.73 -10.36 -17.41
CA PHE A 217 0.88 -10.34 -16.21
C PHE A 217 1.67 -10.30 -14.91
N GLN A 218 2.97 -10.63 -14.98
CA GLN A 218 3.88 -10.65 -13.84
C GLN A 218 4.51 -9.27 -13.56
N ILE A 219 4.53 -8.36 -14.54
CA ILE A 219 5.14 -7.02 -14.41
C ILE A 219 4.23 -5.95 -13.79
N THR A 220 3.02 -6.33 -13.36
CA THR A 220 2.09 -5.43 -12.70
C THR A 220 1.58 -6.05 -11.39
N PRO A 221 1.56 -5.27 -10.29
CA PRO A 221 0.95 -5.70 -9.03
C PRO A 221 -0.57 -5.77 -9.13
N CYS A 222 -1.19 -5.06 -10.08
CA CYS A 222 -2.65 -5.02 -10.23
C CYS A 222 -3.22 -6.41 -10.59
N ALA A 223 -4.36 -6.78 -10.01
CA ALA A 223 -5.06 -8.03 -10.32
C ALA A 223 -5.68 -8.03 -11.71
N VAL A 224 -6.11 -6.85 -12.16
CA VAL A 224 -6.55 -6.64 -13.54
C VAL A 224 -5.42 -5.93 -14.27
N ALA A 225 -4.90 -6.56 -15.32
CA ALA A 225 -3.92 -5.90 -16.17
C ALA A 225 -4.60 -4.69 -16.84
N PRO A 226 -3.92 -3.53 -16.96
CA PRO A 226 -4.45 -2.40 -17.70
C PRO A 226 -4.80 -2.82 -19.13
N ASN A 227 -5.93 -2.32 -19.64
CA ASN A 227 -6.31 -2.48 -21.05
C ASN A 227 -5.32 -1.81 -22.01
N GLU A 228 -4.53 -0.86 -21.50
CA GLU A 228 -3.49 -0.14 -22.23
C GLU A 228 -2.30 -1.04 -22.63
N ALA A 229 -1.39 -0.45 -23.43
CA ALA A 229 -0.15 -1.09 -23.81
C ALA A 229 0.60 -1.61 -22.56
N PRO A 230 1.13 -2.84 -22.60
CA PRO A 230 1.76 -3.42 -21.43
C PRO A 230 2.98 -2.61 -21.00
N ALA A 231 2.90 -2.07 -19.78
CA ALA A 231 3.93 -1.27 -19.15
C ALA A 231 4.12 -1.73 -17.70
N PHE A 232 5.33 -1.55 -17.19
CA PHE A 232 5.62 -1.79 -15.78
C PHE A 232 4.78 -0.89 -14.88
N GLN A 233 4.39 -1.41 -13.73
CA GLN A 233 3.69 -0.65 -12.68
C GLN A 233 4.31 -0.99 -11.33
N PHE A 234 4.61 0.01 -10.51
CA PHE A 234 5.27 -0.20 -9.22
C PHE A 234 4.56 0.56 -8.12
N ILE A 235 4.42 -0.07 -6.95
CA ILE A 235 3.81 0.50 -5.76
C ILE A 235 4.93 0.79 -4.76
N SER A 236 5.03 2.03 -4.29
CA SER A 236 5.95 2.45 -3.24
C SER A 236 5.27 2.50 -1.86
N SER A 237 3.94 2.66 -1.83
CA SER A 237 3.19 2.67 -0.58
C SER A 237 1.75 2.18 -0.75
N SER A 238 1.23 1.51 0.28
CA SER A 238 -0.15 1.02 0.36
C SER A 238 -0.82 1.51 1.63
N TRP A 239 -2.05 1.97 1.51
CA TRP A 239 -2.78 2.69 2.54
C TRP A 239 -4.10 1.99 2.81
N GLU A 240 -4.43 1.78 4.09
CA GLU A 240 -5.65 1.08 4.51
C GLU A 240 -6.38 1.89 5.57
N ASP A 241 -7.67 2.12 5.35
CA ASP A 241 -8.57 2.83 6.24
C ASP A 241 -9.69 1.89 6.70
N LYS A 242 -10.10 2.02 7.96
CA LYS A 242 -11.25 1.28 8.51
C LYS A 242 -12.12 2.20 9.36
N LYS A 243 -13.41 1.86 9.40
CA LYS A 243 -14.47 2.49 10.20
C LYS A 243 -14.15 2.56 11.73
N PRO A 244 -15.13 2.90 12.58
CA PRO A 244 -15.05 2.67 14.03
C PRO A 244 -15.79 1.39 14.47
N VAL A 245 -15.07 0.29 14.75
CA VAL A 245 -15.55 -0.96 15.38
C VAL A 245 -14.36 -1.59 16.12
N HIS A 246 -14.59 -2.34 17.19
CA HIS A 246 -13.64 -2.59 18.29
C HIS A 246 -12.32 -3.35 17.99
N HIS A 247 -12.07 -3.88 16.78
CA HIS A 247 -10.83 -4.61 16.42
C HIS A 247 -10.03 -4.03 15.23
N MET A 248 -10.39 -2.84 14.75
CA MET A 248 -10.07 -2.51 13.35
C MET A 248 -8.67 -2.00 13.06
N LEU A 249 -7.87 -1.55 14.03
CA LEU A 249 -6.47 -1.20 13.75
C LEU A 249 -5.63 -2.45 13.44
N ALA A 250 -5.87 -3.56 14.16
CA ALA A 250 -5.20 -4.82 13.89
C ALA A 250 -5.65 -5.39 12.53
N ASP A 251 -6.96 -5.41 12.26
CA ASP A 251 -7.49 -5.88 10.98
C ASP A 251 -6.99 -5.03 9.79
N ALA A 252 -7.00 -3.70 9.94
CA ALA A 252 -6.50 -2.77 8.93
C ALA A 252 -4.99 -2.98 8.70
N TYR A 253 -4.22 -3.14 9.77
CA TYR A 253 -2.80 -3.44 9.67
C TYR A 253 -2.55 -4.76 8.95
N GLN A 254 -3.27 -5.83 9.30
CA GLN A 254 -3.13 -7.13 8.64
C GLN A 254 -3.49 -7.05 7.15
N GLN A 255 -4.57 -6.37 6.79
CA GLN A 255 -4.95 -6.15 5.39
C GLN A 255 -3.89 -5.32 4.64
N ASN A 256 -3.38 -4.25 5.26
CA ASN A 256 -2.30 -3.44 4.70
C ASN A 256 -1.01 -4.25 4.51
N ARG A 257 -0.67 -5.11 5.47
CA ARG A 257 0.46 -6.05 5.41
C ARG A 257 0.32 -7.04 4.26
N MET A 258 -0.89 -7.52 3.96
CA MET A 258 -1.10 -8.33 2.74
C MET A 258 -0.73 -7.55 1.47
N ALA A 259 -1.11 -6.27 1.42
CA ALA A 259 -0.91 -5.42 0.26
C ALA A 259 0.56 -5.01 0.05
N THR A 260 1.24 -4.65 1.13
CA THR A 260 2.68 -4.32 1.13
C THR A 260 3.53 -5.57 0.86
N THR A 261 3.18 -6.73 1.44
CA THR A 261 3.81 -8.02 1.13
C THR A 261 3.76 -8.34 -0.37
N ALA A 262 2.60 -8.16 -1.01
CA ALA A 262 2.48 -8.35 -2.45
C ALA A 262 3.38 -7.41 -3.24
N SER A 263 3.42 -6.13 -2.85
CA SER A 263 4.26 -5.11 -3.49
C SER A 263 5.74 -5.45 -3.39
N VAL A 264 6.26 -5.82 -2.21
CA VAL A 264 7.68 -6.18 -2.05
C VAL A 264 8.04 -7.48 -2.76
N ARG A 265 7.13 -8.47 -2.81
CA ARG A 265 7.34 -9.71 -3.59
C ARG A 265 7.41 -9.44 -5.08
N HIS A 266 6.54 -8.56 -5.57
CA HIS A 266 6.58 -8.09 -6.95
C HIS A 266 7.93 -7.41 -7.26
N LEU A 267 8.38 -6.47 -6.42
CA LEU A 267 9.68 -5.79 -6.58
C LEU A 267 10.85 -6.78 -6.56
N HIS A 268 10.85 -7.70 -5.60
CA HIS A 268 11.88 -8.73 -5.48
C HIS A 268 11.97 -9.62 -6.74
N SER A 269 10.83 -10.04 -7.29
CA SER A 269 10.81 -10.84 -8.52
C SER A 269 11.42 -10.12 -9.72
N LEU A 270 11.38 -8.79 -9.70
CA LEU A 270 11.96 -7.93 -10.73
C LEU A 270 13.36 -7.43 -10.37
N ASN A 271 14.01 -8.04 -9.37
CA ASN A 271 15.35 -7.70 -8.89
C ASN A 271 15.45 -6.25 -8.38
N ILE A 272 14.35 -5.71 -7.84
CA ILE A 272 14.29 -4.37 -7.24
C ILE A 272 14.35 -4.51 -5.72
N VAL A 273 15.39 -3.93 -5.13
CA VAL A 273 15.58 -3.85 -3.66
C VAL A 273 15.14 -2.47 -3.20
N ALA A 274 13.93 -2.37 -2.67
CA ALA A 274 13.34 -1.12 -2.19
C ALA A 274 12.34 -1.36 -1.05
N PRO A 275 12.29 -0.46 -0.06
CA PRO A 275 11.23 -0.46 0.95
C PRO A 275 9.87 -0.08 0.34
N VAL A 276 8.80 -0.64 0.90
CA VAL A 276 7.42 -0.27 0.63
C VAL A 276 6.77 0.19 1.94
N PHE A 277 6.20 1.39 1.94
CA PHE A 277 5.62 1.99 3.14
C PHE A 277 4.14 1.61 3.29
N GLY A 278 3.74 1.21 4.48
CA GLY A 278 2.34 0.98 4.84
C GLY A 278 1.85 2.07 5.77
N LEU A 279 0.68 2.63 5.47
CA LEU A 279 -0.04 3.54 6.37
C LEU A 279 -1.41 2.95 6.70
N VAL A 280 -1.81 3.05 7.96
CA VAL A 280 -3.02 2.43 8.50
C VAL A 280 -3.80 3.46 9.29
N TRP A 281 -5.06 3.68 8.91
CA TRP A 281 -5.98 4.59 9.59
C TRP A 281 -7.11 3.81 10.23
N ALA A 282 -7.46 4.18 11.45
CA ALA A 282 -8.77 3.88 12.00
C ALA A 282 -9.10 4.87 13.13
N LYS A 283 -10.36 5.29 13.21
CA LYS A 283 -10.85 6.17 14.29
C LYS A 283 -9.98 7.42 14.52
N GLY A 284 -9.59 8.10 13.45
CA GLY A 284 -8.74 9.30 13.55
C GLY A 284 -7.32 9.03 14.05
N THR A 285 -6.89 7.77 14.16
CA THR A 285 -5.52 7.40 14.52
C THR A 285 -4.80 6.86 13.29
N VAL A 286 -3.54 7.23 13.13
CA VAL A 286 -2.66 6.78 12.04
C VAL A 286 -1.48 6.01 12.61
N ARG A 287 -1.16 4.88 11.99
CA ARG A 287 0.04 4.09 12.23
C ARG A 287 0.80 3.91 10.92
N ALA A 288 2.12 3.70 11.02
CA ALA A 288 2.96 3.44 9.85
C ALA A 288 3.84 2.22 10.06
N HIS A 289 4.26 1.61 8.95
CA HIS A 289 5.28 0.57 8.92
C HIS A 289 6.02 0.59 7.58
N VAL A 290 7.10 -0.16 7.50
CA VAL A 290 7.86 -0.36 6.27
C VAL A 290 8.15 -1.84 6.06
N ASP A 291 7.94 -2.30 4.83
CA ASP A 291 8.16 -3.68 4.44
C ASP A 291 9.26 -3.75 3.38
N TRP A 292 10.10 -4.78 3.44
CA TRP A 292 11.10 -5.07 2.43
C TRP A 292 11.32 -6.57 2.28
N CYS A 293 11.90 -6.99 1.15
CA CYS A 293 12.21 -8.38 0.92
C CYS A 293 13.73 -8.60 1.02
N GLY A 294 14.12 -9.58 1.83
CA GLY A 294 15.52 -10.01 1.97
C GLY A 294 15.67 -11.50 1.66
N THR A 295 16.89 -11.92 1.35
CA THR A 295 17.21 -13.34 1.15
C THR A 295 18.22 -13.77 2.21
N PRO A 296 17.79 -14.49 3.26
CA PRO A 296 18.72 -15.03 4.25
C PRO A 296 19.72 -15.97 3.56
N ASP A 297 21.00 -15.85 3.90
CA ASP A 297 22.07 -16.76 3.44
C ASP A 297 22.25 -16.84 1.91
N GLY A 298 22.12 -15.71 1.19
CA GLY A 298 22.68 -15.56 -0.16
C GLY A 298 22.09 -16.48 -1.23
N LYS A 299 20.76 -16.71 -1.21
CA LYS A 299 19.91 -17.47 -2.18
C LYS A 299 19.59 -18.92 -1.82
N LYS A 300 20.13 -19.48 -0.73
CA LYS A 300 19.81 -20.87 -0.34
C LYS A 300 18.43 -21.03 0.30
N LYS A 301 17.93 -19.98 0.94
CA LYS A 301 16.61 -19.95 1.59
C LYS A 301 15.61 -19.17 0.75
N PRO A 302 14.31 -19.49 0.86
CA PRO A 302 13.27 -18.69 0.21
C PRO A 302 13.33 -17.25 0.74
N PRO A 303 12.99 -16.26 -0.09
CA PRO A 303 13.05 -14.87 0.32
C PRO A 303 12.09 -14.60 1.48
N VAL A 304 12.49 -13.79 2.45
CA VAL A 304 11.68 -13.38 3.62
C VAL A 304 11.14 -11.98 3.35
N VAL A 305 9.89 -11.72 3.75
CA VAL A 305 9.34 -10.37 3.78
C VAL A 305 9.41 -9.87 5.22
N TYR A 306 10.30 -8.93 5.45
CA TYR A 306 10.44 -8.25 6.73
C TYR A 306 9.50 -7.06 6.78
N SER A 307 8.98 -6.78 7.98
CA SER A 307 8.19 -5.60 8.25
C SER A 307 8.54 -5.00 9.58
N ALA A 308 8.77 -3.71 9.59
CA ALA A 308 9.05 -2.94 10.78
C ALA A 308 7.93 -1.91 11.02
N PRO A 309 7.13 -2.08 12.08
CA PRO A 309 6.32 -1.02 12.65
C PRO A 309 7.16 0.22 12.95
N TYR A 310 6.67 1.40 12.59
CA TYR A 310 7.34 2.64 12.96
C TYR A 310 7.08 2.96 14.43
N ARG A 311 8.16 3.26 15.17
CA ARG A 311 8.14 3.68 16.57
C ARG A 311 9.07 4.87 16.76
N ILE A 312 8.70 5.81 17.62
CA ILE A 312 9.60 6.89 18.05
C ILE A 312 10.67 6.29 18.96
N LYS A 313 11.93 6.67 18.75
CA LYS A 313 13.04 6.24 19.62
C LYS A 313 12.81 6.74 21.06
N GLY A 314 12.89 5.83 22.03
CA GLY A 314 12.74 6.14 23.45
C GLY A 314 11.31 6.13 23.98
N ALA A 315 10.32 5.75 23.17
CA ALA A 315 8.99 5.41 23.68
C ALA A 315 9.05 4.13 24.55
N SER A 316 8.16 4.04 25.55
CA SER A 316 8.08 2.91 26.50
C SER A 316 8.15 1.56 25.79
N GLU A 317 9.06 0.69 26.21
CA GLU A 317 9.21 -0.68 25.69
C GLU A 317 8.12 -1.63 26.21
N SER A 318 6.87 -1.13 26.33
CA SER A 318 5.76 -2.04 26.58
C SER A 318 5.64 -2.99 25.38
N PRO A 319 5.60 -4.31 25.60
CA PRO A 319 5.39 -5.29 24.53
C PRO A 319 4.05 -5.07 23.79
N ASP A 320 3.10 -4.38 24.43
CA ASP A 320 1.79 -4.06 23.85
C ASP A 320 1.79 -2.85 22.90
N ASP A 321 2.81 -1.98 22.95
CA ASP A 321 2.83 -0.71 22.21
C ASP A 321 3.72 -0.76 20.96
N ILE A 322 3.30 -1.56 19.97
CA ILE A 322 4.10 -1.89 18.77
C ILE A 322 4.25 -0.72 17.80
N PHE A 323 3.46 0.34 17.93
CA PHE A 323 3.40 1.43 16.96
C PHE A 323 3.50 2.78 17.62
N HIS A 324 4.17 3.72 16.96
CA HIS A 324 3.85 5.12 17.16
C HIS A 324 2.48 5.44 16.55
N GLU A 325 1.65 6.13 17.32
CA GLU A 325 0.31 6.57 16.91
C GLU A 325 0.27 8.09 16.74
N TRP A 326 -0.23 8.54 15.59
CA TRP A 326 -0.61 9.94 15.40
C TRP A 326 -2.12 10.07 15.53
N HIS A 327 -2.58 10.94 16.43
CA HIS A 327 -4.01 11.20 16.61
C HIS A 327 -4.39 12.48 15.85
N LEU A 328 -5.21 12.34 14.82
CA LEU A 328 -5.52 13.40 13.86
C LEU A 328 -6.38 14.54 14.46
N ASP A 329 -6.97 14.33 15.63
CA ASP A 329 -7.62 15.38 16.43
C ASP A 329 -6.61 16.37 17.03
N ARG A 330 -5.35 15.95 17.22
CA ARG A 330 -4.25 16.82 17.63
C ARG A 330 -3.70 17.61 16.45
N ALA A 331 -3.51 18.92 16.64
CA ALA A 331 -3.12 19.82 15.57
C ALA A 331 -1.73 19.48 15.02
N SER A 332 -0.76 19.16 15.87
CA SER A 332 0.59 18.80 15.43
C SER A 332 0.64 17.47 14.68
N ASP A 333 -0.16 16.48 15.10
CA ASP A 333 -0.14 15.14 14.52
C ASP A 333 -0.73 15.11 13.11
N ILE A 334 -1.81 15.85 12.84
CA ILE A 334 -2.35 15.96 11.48
C ILE A 334 -1.34 16.64 10.51
N VAL A 335 -0.55 17.60 11.00
CA VAL A 335 0.52 18.24 10.23
C VAL A 335 1.69 17.28 9.99
N LYS A 336 2.09 16.52 11.01
CA LYS A 336 3.12 15.48 10.89
C LYS A 336 2.74 14.40 9.88
N VAL A 337 1.49 13.92 9.92
CA VAL A 337 0.97 12.94 8.94
C VAL A 337 0.97 13.54 7.53
N PHE A 338 0.60 14.80 7.37
CA PHE A 338 0.70 15.49 6.09
C PHE A 338 2.15 15.50 5.54
N PHE A 339 3.15 15.81 6.38
CA PHE A 339 4.55 15.77 5.94
C PHE A 339 5.09 14.35 5.72
N LEU A 340 4.64 13.36 6.50
CA LEU A 340 4.95 11.95 6.25
C LEU A 340 4.47 11.53 4.85
N ILE A 341 3.24 11.91 4.51
CA ILE A 341 2.63 11.67 3.20
C ILE A 341 3.44 12.32 2.08
N GLU A 342 3.96 13.52 2.30
CA GLU A 342 4.84 14.24 1.36
C GLU A 342 6.19 13.57 1.20
N ASN A 343 6.80 13.13 2.30
CA ASN A 343 8.08 12.43 2.26
C ASN A 343 7.94 11.12 1.47
N ILE A 344 6.81 10.41 1.59
CA ILE A 344 6.52 9.21 0.78
C ILE A 344 6.39 9.56 -0.72
N ASP A 345 5.72 10.65 -1.09
CA ASP A 345 5.62 11.08 -2.49
C ASP A 345 7.00 11.45 -3.06
N HIS A 346 7.79 12.20 -2.28
CA HIS A 346 9.17 12.54 -2.64
C HIS A 346 10.04 11.29 -2.81
N TYR A 347 9.96 10.32 -1.89
CA TYR A 347 10.65 9.04 -2.00
C TYR A 347 10.23 8.30 -3.28
N THR A 348 8.94 8.25 -3.57
CA THR A 348 8.38 7.56 -4.75
C THR A 348 9.00 8.09 -6.04
N MET A 349 9.11 9.41 -6.16
CA MET A 349 9.60 10.05 -7.38
C MET A 349 11.11 10.15 -7.51
N ASN A 350 11.84 9.87 -6.43
CA ASN A 350 13.30 9.97 -6.41
C ASN A 350 13.90 8.61 -6.07
N GLY A 351 14.12 8.32 -4.78
CA GLY A 351 14.81 7.10 -4.33
C GLY A 351 14.19 5.80 -4.87
N PHE A 352 12.86 5.70 -4.88
CA PHE A 352 12.17 4.52 -5.40
C PHE A 352 12.34 4.36 -6.92
N GLN A 353 12.15 5.44 -7.69
CA GLN A 353 12.33 5.43 -9.15
C GLN A 353 13.74 4.97 -9.54
N GLN A 354 14.77 5.49 -8.86
CA GLN A 354 16.15 5.11 -9.12
C GLN A 354 16.41 3.63 -8.84
N ARG A 355 15.85 3.09 -7.76
CA ARG A 355 15.92 1.66 -7.42
C ARG A 355 15.21 0.78 -8.45
N VAL A 356 14.05 1.22 -8.96
CA VAL A 356 13.30 0.53 -10.01
C VAL A 356 14.13 0.44 -11.30
N VAL A 357 14.67 1.57 -11.76
CA VAL A 357 15.48 1.62 -12.99
C VAL A 357 16.71 0.73 -12.85
N ARG A 358 17.45 0.84 -11.73
CA ARG A 358 18.62 0.01 -11.46
C ARG A 358 18.27 -1.48 -11.41
N GLY A 359 17.22 -1.84 -10.68
CA GLY A 359 16.79 -3.23 -10.49
C GLY A 359 16.42 -3.92 -11.80
N LEU A 360 15.64 -3.23 -12.65
CA LEU A 360 15.23 -3.78 -13.95
C LEU A 360 16.39 -3.93 -14.92
N ASN A 361 17.31 -2.98 -14.98
CA ASN A 361 18.51 -3.12 -15.81
C ASN A 361 19.35 -4.32 -15.35
N GLN A 362 19.50 -4.50 -14.04
CA GLN A 362 20.20 -5.66 -13.50
C GLN A 362 19.45 -6.97 -13.71
N LEU A 363 18.12 -6.96 -13.73
CA LEU A 363 17.31 -8.11 -14.11
C LEU A 363 17.58 -8.52 -15.56
N VAL A 364 17.64 -7.56 -16.49
CA VAL A 364 17.99 -7.82 -17.90
C VAL A 364 19.35 -8.51 -17.98
N ASP A 365 20.36 -7.97 -17.30
CA ASP A 365 21.69 -8.57 -17.27
C ASP A 365 21.68 -9.99 -16.69
N ASN A 366 20.98 -10.20 -15.58
CA ASN A 366 20.88 -11.50 -14.93
C ASN A 366 20.19 -12.54 -15.83
N VAL A 367 19.08 -12.17 -16.47
CA VAL A 367 18.27 -13.09 -17.28
C VAL A 367 18.90 -13.36 -18.65
N VAL A 368 19.45 -12.33 -19.30
CA VAL A 368 19.92 -12.44 -20.69
C VAL A 368 21.40 -12.80 -20.76
N LYS A 369 22.25 -12.20 -19.91
CA LYS A 369 23.71 -12.40 -19.97
C LYS A 369 24.19 -13.52 -19.06
N LYS A 370 23.58 -13.67 -17.88
CA LYS A 370 23.99 -14.67 -16.87
C LYS A 370 23.12 -15.91 -16.83
N ASP A 371 22.11 -15.96 -17.70
CA ASP A 371 21.11 -17.03 -17.78
C ASP A 371 20.46 -17.43 -16.45
N ILE A 372 20.27 -16.46 -15.56
CA ILE A 372 19.56 -16.66 -14.30
C ILE A 372 18.06 -16.64 -14.60
N PRO A 373 17.30 -17.69 -14.26
CA PRO A 373 15.88 -17.75 -14.60
C PRO A 373 15.08 -16.67 -13.87
N TYR A 374 14.12 -16.08 -14.58
CA TYR A 374 13.10 -15.23 -13.99
C TYR A 374 12.13 -16.09 -13.17
N VAL A 375 11.86 -15.69 -11.93
CA VAL A 375 10.90 -16.38 -11.04
C VAL A 375 9.63 -15.53 -10.93
N PRO A 376 8.48 -16.02 -11.43
CA PRO A 376 7.21 -15.30 -11.31
C PRO A 376 6.77 -15.20 -9.84
N TRP A 377 6.08 -14.12 -9.50
CA TRP A 377 5.59 -13.88 -8.13
C TRP A 377 4.07 -14.02 -8.02
N LYS A 378 3.34 -13.73 -9.10
CA LYS A 378 1.88 -13.74 -9.13
C LYS A 378 1.39 -15.16 -9.34
N ARG A 379 0.35 -15.53 -8.60
CA ARG A 379 -0.29 -16.84 -8.70
C ARG A 379 -0.95 -17.06 -10.06
N VAL A 380 -0.65 -18.20 -10.66
CA VAL A 380 -1.28 -18.72 -11.87
C VAL A 380 -2.03 -20.00 -11.47
N GLY A 381 -3.34 -20.05 -11.72
CA GLY A 381 -4.16 -21.22 -11.41
C GLY A 381 -4.54 -21.40 -9.93
N ASP A 382 -5.07 -22.58 -9.62
CA ASP A 382 -5.47 -22.96 -8.26
C ASP A 382 -4.33 -23.68 -7.52
N LEU A 383 -4.38 -23.65 -6.19
CA LEU A 383 -3.35 -24.31 -5.39
C LEU A 383 -3.62 -25.81 -5.46
N PRO A 384 -2.62 -26.65 -5.75
CA PRO A 384 -2.78 -28.08 -5.72
C PRO A 384 -3.09 -28.49 -4.27
N VAL A 385 -4.32 -28.93 -4.01
CA VAL A 385 -4.71 -29.51 -2.73
C VAL A 385 -4.63 -31.03 -2.90
N PRO A 386 -3.95 -31.76 -2.00
CA PRO A 386 -4.03 -33.21 -2.00
C PRO A 386 -5.51 -33.63 -1.92
N PRO A 387 -5.96 -34.65 -2.68
CA PRO A 387 -7.33 -35.11 -2.60
C PRO A 387 -7.65 -35.47 -1.15
N SER A 388 -8.62 -34.78 -0.56
CA SER A 388 -9.10 -35.11 0.79
C SER A 388 -9.72 -36.49 0.73
N ILE A 389 -9.24 -37.41 1.57
CA ILE A 389 -9.95 -38.67 1.86
C ILE A 389 -11.38 -38.27 2.26
N PRO A 390 -12.44 -38.86 1.68
CA PRO A 390 -13.82 -38.45 1.95
C PRO A 390 -14.19 -38.81 3.39
N THR A 391 -13.95 -37.89 4.33
CA THR A 391 -14.55 -37.95 5.65
C THR A 391 -16.03 -37.64 5.51
N ARG A 392 -16.86 -38.62 5.92
CA ARG A 392 -18.33 -38.53 5.97
C ARG A 392 -18.77 -37.17 6.54
N PRO A 393 -19.82 -36.54 5.99
CA PRO A 393 -20.33 -35.29 6.52
C PRO A 393 -20.87 -35.52 7.94
N LEU A 394 -20.19 -34.96 8.94
CA LEU A 394 -20.77 -34.73 10.25
C LEU A 394 -21.83 -33.64 10.09
N LYS A 395 -23.09 -34.03 10.31
CA LYS A 395 -24.23 -33.12 10.45
C LYS A 395 -23.93 -32.12 11.57
N GLU A 396 -23.61 -30.88 11.24
CA GLU A 396 -23.80 -29.78 12.18
C GLU A 396 -25.29 -29.43 12.20
N ASN A 397 -25.94 -29.80 13.30
CA ASN A 397 -27.25 -29.33 13.70
C ASN A 397 -27.16 -27.83 13.97
N ASN A 398 -27.96 -27.03 13.27
CA ASN A 398 -28.53 -25.80 13.80
C ASN A 398 -29.90 -25.60 13.15
N GLY A 399 -30.93 -26.01 13.87
CA GLY A 399 -32.33 -25.77 13.54
C GLY A 399 -32.89 -24.54 14.24
N LEU A 400 -33.99 -24.04 13.64
CA LEU A 400 -34.99 -23.03 14.05
C LEU A 400 -34.77 -21.63 13.43
N SER A 401 -35.31 -21.34 12.23
CA SER A 401 -36.74 -21.01 11.85
C SER A 401 -37.10 -19.56 12.18
N ALA A 402 -37.65 -18.70 11.29
CA ALA A 402 -38.69 -18.85 10.26
C ALA A 402 -38.33 -18.02 8.98
N GLY A 403 -38.86 -18.22 7.77
CA GLY A 403 -40.03 -18.93 7.29
C GLY A 403 -40.92 -17.97 6.48
N THR A 404 -40.65 -17.82 5.17
CA THR A 404 -41.67 -17.47 4.15
C THR A 404 -41.17 -17.80 2.73
N SER A 405 -41.76 -18.84 2.14
CA SER A 405 -41.84 -19.16 0.69
C SER A 405 -42.55 -18.02 -0.07
N SER A 406 -42.37 -17.72 -1.35
CA SER A 406 -42.27 -18.49 -2.61
C SER A 406 -41.75 -17.50 -3.70
N SER A 407 -41.24 -17.80 -4.88
CA SER A 407 -41.50 -18.84 -5.88
C SER A 407 -40.38 -18.87 -6.93
N LEU A 408 -40.21 -20.03 -7.56
CA LEU A 408 -39.22 -20.35 -8.59
C LEU A 408 -39.43 -19.62 -9.92
N SER A 409 -38.33 -19.30 -10.61
CA SER A 409 -38.26 -19.35 -12.08
C SER A 409 -36.82 -19.54 -12.56
N THR A 410 -36.54 -20.73 -13.09
CA THR A 410 -35.34 -21.10 -13.87
C THR A 410 -35.31 -20.37 -15.23
N PRO A 411 -34.14 -19.91 -15.72
CA PRO A 411 -34.01 -19.39 -17.07
C PRO A 411 -33.73 -20.52 -18.10
N PRO A 412 -34.23 -20.42 -19.35
CA PRO A 412 -34.08 -21.46 -20.36
C PRO A 412 -32.72 -21.38 -21.11
N PRO A 413 -32.28 -22.47 -21.79
CA PRO A 413 -30.98 -22.55 -22.43
C PRO A 413 -30.91 -21.87 -23.81
N LYS A 414 -29.71 -21.37 -24.15
CA LYS A 414 -29.37 -20.65 -25.40
C LYS A 414 -29.44 -21.55 -26.64
N ALA A 415 -30.11 -21.08 -27.70
CA ALA A 415 -30.13 -21.70 -29.02
C ALA A 415 -28.86 -21.37 -29.84
N ARG A 416 -28.34 -22.38 -30.55
CA ARG A 416 -27.20 -22.32 -31.48
C ARG A 416 -27.62 -21.87 -32.90
N GLY A 417 -26.96 -20.82 -33.39
CA GLY A 417 -26.33 -20.73 -34.72
C GLY A 417 -27.18 -20.44 -35.98
N LYS A 418 -26.68 -19.55 -36.83
CA LYS A 418 -26.65 -19.73 -38.30
C LYS A 418 -25.53 -18.89 -38.97
N PRO A 419 -24.89 -19.37 -40.05
CA PRO A 419 -23.70 -18.78 -40.68
C PRO A 419 -24.06 -17.79 -41.80
N GLN A 420 -23.24 -16.76 -41.98
CA GLN A 420 -23.43 -15.71 -42.99
C GLN A 420 -22.66 -16.02 -44.27
N ARG A 421 -23.38 -16.05 -45.41
CA ARG A 421 -22.86 -16.26 -46.77
C ARG A 421 -22.11 -15.02 -47.27
N ARG A 422 -20.97 -15.25 -47.94
CA ARG A 422 -20.27 -14.28 -48.80
C ARG A 422 -21.04 -14.06 -50.10
N SER A 423 -21.09 -12.81 -50.57
CA SER A 423 -21.34 -12.47 -51.98
C SER A 423 -20.12 -11.74 -52.55
N LYS A 424 -19.96 -11.92 -53.86
CA LYS A 424 -18.83 -11.54 -54.72
C LYS A 424 -18.52 -10.05 -54.73
#